data_AF-A0A7J7J391-F1
#
_entry.id   AF-A0A7J7J391-F1
#
_cell.length_a   1.000
_cell.length_b   1.000
_cell.length_c   1.000
_cell.angle_alpha   90.00
_cell.angle_beta   90.00
_cell.angle_gamma   90.00
#
_symmetry.space_group_name_H-M   'P 1'
#
loop_
_entity.id
_entity.type
_entity.pdbx_description
1 polymer ?
#
loop_
_entity_poly.entity_id
_entity_poly.type
_entity_poly.pdbx_seq_one_letter_code
_entity_poly.pdbx_strand_id
1 'polypeptide(L)'
;MDVKAYISEMDLSKLTLSDIVTAIASGAMIFGGVVPYIPQYRTIRRTLNCEGFSPFVCFVLLIANILRVTFWFGKRFEYPLLAQSILMIGAMLAMVELCVRVRNKSEIVQSKQHSLRDMDWSYFWKWTDFLSYVEFILFVAVVLGFSTYLFIDFSAYVETIGFLSVFIEAMLGTPQLYQNYTKRSTAGMSVTMVVMWLCGDAFKTGYFIMRSAPMQFWLCGTLQIGVDIAILSQVFYYTMHPTRSGAATSRHPH
;
A
#
# COMPACT_ATOMS: atom_id res chain seq x y z
N MET A 1 22.06 41.26 16.16
CA MET A 1 20.87 40.75 15.45
C MET A 1 20.28 39.65 16.28
N ASP A 2 19.23 39.96 17.03
CA ASP A 2 18.59 39.03 17.95
C ASP A 2 17.84 37.94 17.18
N VAL A 3 18.27 36.69 17.35
CA VAL A 3 17.57 35.50 16.84
C VAL A 3 16.11 35.46 17.34
N LYS A 4 15.84 36.05 18.52
CA LYS A 4 14.49 36.21 19.06
C LYS A 4 13.62 37.20 18.28
N ALA A 5 14.20 38.23 17.66
CA ALA A 5 13.47 39.15 16.78
C ALA A 5 13.13 38.48 15.43
N TYR A 6 14.03 37.65 14.91
CA TYR A 6 13.78 36.84 13.70
C TYR A 6 12.70 35.77 13.90
N ILE A 7 12.62 35.19 15.11
CA ILE A 7 11.58 34.23 15.50
C ILE A 7 10.25 34.94 15.83
N SER A 8 10.29 36.18 16.32
CA SER A 8 9.08 36.98 16.64
C SER A 8 8.39 37.57 15.41
N GLU A 9 9.09 37.73 14.29
CA GLU A 9 8.53 38.12 12.98
C GLU A 9 8.14 36.91 12.12
N MET A 10 8.26 35.68 12.63
CA MET A 10 7.63 34.52 12.01
C MET A 10 6.12 34.64 12.22
N ASP A 11 5.50 35.33 11.26
CA ASP A 11 4.13 35.82 11.20
C ASP A 11 3.09 34.69 11.40
N LEU A 12 2.90 34.28 12.66
CA LEU A 12 1.89 33.32 13.10
C LEU A 12 0.46 33.80 12.76
N SER A 13 0.31 35.09 12.43
CA SER A 13 -0.93 35.76 11.98
C SER A 13 -1.22 35.65 10.48
N LYS A 14 -0.30 35.11 9.66
CA LYS A 14 -0.51 34.83 8.24
C LYS A 14 -0.71 33.34 7.93
N LEU A 15 -1.10 32.54 8.92
CA LEU A 15 -1.57 31.18 8.67
C LEU A 15 -2.95 31.27 8.00
N THR A 16 -2.97 31.33 6.67
CA THR A 16 -4.22 31.32 5.91
C THR A 16 -4.91 29.98 6.15
N LEU A 17 -6.24 29.96 6.25
CA LEU A 17 -6.99 28.70 6.37
C LEU A 17 -6.57 27.68 5.28
N SER A 18 -6.25 28.17 4.08
CA SER A 18 -5.72 27.37 2.97
C SER A 18 -4.38 26.69 3.28
N ASP A 19 -3.49 27.33 4.03
CA ASP A 19 -2.17 26.80 4.37
C ASP A 19 -2.31 25.68 5.40
N ILE A 20 -3.19 25.87 6.38
CA ILE A 20 -3.56 24.85 7.35
C ILE A 20 -4.19 23.65 6.64
N VAL A 21 -5.16 23.89 5.75
CA VAL A 21 -5.82 22.82 4.98
C VAL A 21 -4.82 22.07 4.12
N THR A 22 -3.90 22.78 3.45
CA THR A 22 -2.86 22.16 2.61
C THR A 22 -1.87 21.35 3.44
N ALA A 23 -1.49 21.83 4.63
CA ALA A 23 -0.60 21.13 5.54
C ALA A 23 -1.25 19.84 6.07
N ILE A 24 -2.51 19.91 6.50
CA ILE A 24 -3.29 18.74 6.93
C ILE A 24 -3.44 17.75 5.78
N ALA A 25 -3.79 18.22 4.59
CA ALA A 25 -3.95 17.37 3.42
C ALA A 25 -2.64 16.67 3.04
N SER A 26 -1.52 17.39 3.07
CA SER A 26 -0.19 16.83 2.80
C SER A 26 0.21 15.81 3.87
N GLY A 27 -0.09 16.07 5.14
CA GLY A 27 0.11 15.10 6.22
C GLY A 27 -0.73 13.83 6.01
N ALA A 28 -2.02 13.99 5.71
CA ALA A 28 -2.91 12.88 5.39
C ALA A 28 -2.42 12.07 4.17
N MET A 29 -1.87 12.73 3.15
CA MET A 29 -1.26 12.06 2.00
C MET A 29 -0.02 11.24 2.39
N ILE A 30 0.87 11.78 3.23
CA ILE A 30 2.11 11.10 3.65
C ILE A 30 1.79 9.85 4.47
N PHE A 31 0.91 9.96 5.47
CA PHE A 31 0.65 8.90 6.43
C PHE A 31 -0.50 7.98 6.04
N GLY A 32 -1.45 8.45 5.24
CA GLY A 32 -2.71 7.77 4.95
C GLY A 32 -2.53 6.34 4.44
N GLY A 33 -1.55 6.13 3.55
CA GLY A 33 -1.25 4.79 3.03
C GLY A 33 -0.75 3.80 4.10
N VAL A 34 -0.07 4.27 5.14
CA VAL A 34 0.54 3.41 6.18
C VAL A 34 -0.47 3.05 7.27
N VAL A 35 -1.46 3.92 7.53
CA VAL A 35 -2.44 3.77 8.61
C VAL A 35 -3.11 2.39 8.64
N PRO A 36 -3.59 1.81 7.52
CA PRO A 36 -4.23 0.48 7.52
C PRO A 36 -3.31 -0.66 8.00
N TYR A 37 -1.99 -0.52 7.86
CA TYR A 37 -1.02 -1.56 8.24
C TYR A 37 -0.64 -1.51 9.72
N ILE A 38 -0.89 -0.39 10.41
CA ILE A 38 -0.63 -0.25 11.86
C ILE A 38 -1.45 -1.24 12.69
N PRO A 39 -2.80 -1.34 12.55
CA PRO A 39 -3.57 -2.32 13.29
C PRO A 39 -3.16 -3.74 12.91
N GLN A 40 -2.84 -4.00 11.64
CA GLN A 40 -2.40 -5.31 11.17
C GLN A 40 -1.09 -5.74 11.85
N TYR A 41 -0.09 -4.84 11.89
CA TYR A 41 1.17 -5.04 12.59
C TYR A 41 0.93 -5.38 14.07
N ARG A 42 0.05 -4.62 14.73
CA ARG A 42 -0.28 -4.85 16.15
C ARG A 42 -0.95 -6.21 16.36
N THR A 43 -1.88 -6.60 15.48
CA THR A 43 -2.56 -7.90 15.54
C THR A 43 -1.56 -9.05 15.39
N ILE A 44 -0.69 -9.01 14.38
CA ILE A 44 0.33 -10.04 14.16
C ILE A 44 1.27 -10.13 15.37
N ARG A 45 1.74 -8.99 15.88
CA ARG A 45 2.65 -8.95 17.04
C ARG A 45 2.02 -9.52 18.30
N ARG A 46 0.71 -9.30 18.52
CA ARG A 46 -0.02 -9.79 19.69
C ARG A 46 -0.37 -11.27 19.59
N THR A 47 -0.84 -11.70 18.42
CA THR A 47 -1.28 -13.08 18.19
C THR A 47 -0.14 -14.04 17.91
N LEU A 48 1.04 -13.51 17.51
CA LEU A 48 2.16 -14.30 17.00
C LEU A 48 1.74 -15.24 15.86
N ASN A 49 0.75 -14.83 15.06
CA ASN A 49 0.29 -15.55 13.89
C ASN A 49 0.24 -14.60 12.68
N CYS A 50 0.81 -15.04 11.55
CA CYS A 50 0.87 -14.31 10.29
C CYS A 50 0.00 -14.88 9.18
N GLU A 51 -0.71 -16.00 9.40
CA GLU A 51 -1.47 -16.69 8.34
C GLU A 51 -2.59 -15.82 7.73
N GLY A 52 -3.17 -14.91 8.52
CA GLY A 52 -4.19 -13.97 8.04
C GLY A 52 -3.66 -12.81 7.18
N PHE A 53 -2.35 -12.69 7.00
CA PHE A 53 -1.71 -11.64 6.20
C PHE A 53 -0.85 -12.24 5.10
N SER A 54 -1.10 -11.85 3.84
CA SER A 54 -0.26 -12.30 2.73
C SER A 54 1.00 -11.43 2.62
N PRO A 55 2.22 -11.99 2.80
CA PRO A 55 3.47 -11.24 2.62
C PRO A 55 3.66 -10.69 1.20
N PHE A 56 2.95 -11.25 0.21
CA PHE A 56 2.94 -10.74 -1.16
C PHE A 56 2.34 -9.33 -1.28
N VAL A 57 1.46 -8.92 -0.36
CA VAL A 57 0.99 -7.53 -0.33
C VAL A 57 2.16 -6.58 -0.08
N CYS A 58 3.06 -6.92 0.85
CA CYS A 58 4.28 -6.16 1.09
C CYS A 58 5.19 -6.15 -0.14
N PHE A 59 5.35 -7.28 -0.83
CA PHE A 59 6.13 -7.36 -2.07
C PHE A 59 5.62 -6.35 -3.12
N VAL A 60 4.34 -6.45 -3.45
CA VAL A 60 3.70 -5.63 -4.49
C VAL A 60 3.83 -4.14 -4.15
N LEU A 61 3.61 -3.77 -2.88
CA LEU A 61 3.77 -2.39 -2.42
C LEU A 61 5.21 -1.91 -2.42
N LEU A 62 6.19 -2.75 -2.07
CA LEU A 62 7.60 -2.39 -2.16
C LEU A 62 7.98 -2.07 -3.60
N ILE A 63 7.61 -2.94 -4.55
CA ILE A 63 7.89 -2.73 -5.98
C ILE A 63 7.19 -1.45 -6.49
N ALA A 64 5.90 -1.26 -6.18
CA ALA A 64 5.15 -0.08 -6.58
C ALA A 64 5.80 1.23 -6.08
N ASN A 65 6.22 1.28 -4.82
CA ASN A 65 6.81 2.48 -4.24
C ASN A 65 8.25 2.73 -4.71
N ILE A 66 9.04 1.69 -5.01
CA ILE A 66 10.36 1.85 -5.64
C ILE A 66 10.24 2.39 -7.07
N LEU A 67 9.29 1.86 -7.85
CA LEU A 67 8.96 2.41 -9.17
C LEU A 67 8.52 3.87 -9.07
N ARG A 68 7.75 4.24 -8.04
CA ARG A 68 7.32 5.63 -7.83
C ARG A 68 8.47 6.56 -7.46
N VAL A 69 9.41 6.10 -6.62
CA VAL A 69 10.63 6.86 -6.27
C VAL A 69 11.49 7.07 -7.50
N THR A 70 11.68 6.05 -8.34
CA THR A 70 12.45 6.17 -9.60
C THR A 70 11.74 7.07 -10.61
N PHE A 71 10.41 6.96 -10.74
CA PHE A 71 9.59 7.88 -11.55
C PHE A 71 9.79 9.35 -11.17
N TRP A 72 9.91 9.66 -9.88
CA TRP A 72 10.12 11.02 -9.40
C TRP A 72 11.40 11.67 -9.96
N PHE A 73 12.43 10.88 -10.30
CA PHE A 73 13.63 11.40 -10.95
C PHE A 73 13.40 11.80 -12.41
N GLY A 74 12.58 11.06 -13.15
CA GLY A 74 12.22 11.41 -14.53
C GLY A 74 11.18 12.53 -14.60
N LYS A 75 10.16 12.50 -13.73
CA LYS A 75 9.09 13.50 -13.70
C LYS A 75 8.79 13.90 -12.25
N ARG A 76 9.16 15.14 -11.91
CA ARG A 76 8.97 15.70 -10.56
C ARG A 76 7.48 15.91 -10.29
N PHE A 77 6.98 15.20 -9.28
CA PHE A 77 5.68 15.44 -8.65
C PHE A 77 5.88 15.88 -7.20
N GLU A 78 4.79 16.21 -6.49
CA GLU A 78 4.88 16.84 -5.17
C GLU A 78 5.60 15.99 -4.12
N TYR A 79 6.40 16.65 -3.27
CA TYR A 79 7.17 16.01 -2.20
C TYR A 79 6.36 15.16 -1.21
N PRO A 80 5.10 15.48 -0.83
CA PRO A 80 4.31 14.63 0.04
C PRO A 80 4.12 13.20 -0.49
N LEU A 81 3.99 13.02 -1.81
CA LEU A 81 3.86 11.69 -2.42
C LEU A 81 5.19 10.92 -2.41
N LEU A 82 6.31 11.63 -2.56
CA LEU A 82 7.63 11.02 -2.45
C LEU A 82 7.87 10.54 -1.01
N ALA A 83 7.56 11.40 -0.04
CA ALA A 83 7.62 11.05 1.38
C ALA A 83 6.67 9.90 1.73
N GLN A 84 5.45 9.88 1.18
CA GLN A 84 4.51 8.76 1.27
C GLN A 84 5.13 7.46 0.77
N SER A 85 5.89 7.51 -0.33
CA SER A 85 6.52 6.32 -0.93
C SER A 85 7.65 5.77 -0.06
N ILE A 86 8.51 6.67 0.44
CA ILE A 86 9.62 6.30 1.34
C ILE A 86 9.07 5.72 2.65
N LEU A 87 8.07 6.38 3.24
CA LEU A 87 7.42 5.91 4.46
C LEU A 87 6.76 4.54 4.25
N MET A 88 6.10 4.33 3.11
CA MET A 88 5.48 3.05 2.75
C MET A 88 6.52 1.94 2.59
N ILE A 89 7.66 2.21 1.93
CA ILE A 89 8.76 1.23 1.81
C ILE A 89 9.23 0.79 3.21
N GLY A 90 9.47 1.75 4.11
CA GLY A 90 9.85 1.44 5.49
C GLY A 90 8.80 0.63 6.24
N ALA A 91 7.53 0.99 6.11
CA ALA A 91 6.42 0.26 6.73
C ALA A 91 6.29 -1.18 6.21
N MET A 92 6.46 -1.39 4.90
CA MET A 92 6.38 -2.71 4.29
C MET A 92 7.58 -3.59 4.68
N LEU A 93 8.79 -3.03 4.78
CA LEU A 93 9.95 -3.74 5.31
C LEU A 93 9.74 -4.14 6.78
N ALA A 94 9.19 -3.25 7.61
CA ALA A 94 8.87 -3.57 9.00
C ALA A 94 7.80 -4.67 9.12
N MET A 95 6.81 -4.67 8.24
CA MET A 95 5.81 -5.74 8.16
C MET A 95 6.44 -7.08 7.76
N VAL A 96 7.32 -7.10 6.76
CA VAL A 96 8.06 -8.30 6.34
C VAL A 96 8.94 -8.82 7.48
N GLU A 97 9.69 -7.94 8.14
CA GLU A 97 10.53 -8.28 9.30
C GLU A 97 9.71 -8.96 10.40
N LEU A 98 8.55 -8.40 10.75
CA LEU A 98 7.65 -8.99 11.72
C LEU A 98 7.16 -10.37 11.28
N CYS A 99 6.76 -10.51 10.01
CA CYS A 99 6.26 -11.77 9.48
C CYS A 99 7.33 -12.88 9.50
N VAL A 100 8.55 -12.54 9.09
CA VAL A 100 9.69 -13.46 9.13
C VAL A 100 10.01 -13.85 10.57
N ARG A 101 10.05 -12.88 11.49
CA ARG A 101 10.33 -13.13 12.91
C ARG A 101 9.30 -14.06 13.55
N VAL A 102 8.02 -13.86 13.25
CA VAL A 102 6.94 -14.71 13.77
C VAL A 102 7.03 -16.11 13.16
N ARG A 103 7.18 -16.22 11.83
CA ARG A 103 7.29 -17.51 11.14
C ARG A 103 8.46 -18.34 11.65
N ASN A 104 9.62 -17.71 11.82
CA ASN A 104 10.80 -18.38 12.35
C ASN A 104 10.61 -18.88 13.78
N LYS A 105 9.78 -18.23 14.60
CA LYS A 105 9.45 -18.70 15.95
C LYS A 105 8.45 -19.85 15.95
N SER A 106 7.49 -19.85 15.02
CA SER A 106 6.51 -20.93 14.88
C SER A 106 7.07 -22.17 14.18
N GLU A 107 8.01 -22.01 13.26
CA GLU A 107 8.55 -23.11 12.42
C GLU A 107 9.85 -23.75 12.97
N ILE A 108 10.28 -23.44 14.21
CA ILE A 108 11.52 -23.96 14.87
C ILE A 108 11.63 -25.50 14.82
N VAL A 109 10.57 -26.24 14.48
CA VAL A 109 10.56 -27.70 14.53
C VAL A 109 10.83 -28.40 13.18
N GLN A 110 10.62 -27.84 11.97
CA GLN A 110 10.72 -28.67 10.73
C GLN A 110 11.12 -28.09 9.34
N SER A 111 11.30 -26.79 9.07
CA SER A 111 11.53 -26.34 7.67
C SER A 111 13.00 -26.19 7.27
N LYS A 112 13.34 -26.66 6.05
CA LYS A 112 14.64 -26.46 5.39
C LYS A 112 14.90 -24.95 5.28
N GLN A 113 16.09 -24.49 5.63
CA GLN A 113 16.44 -23.06 5.50
C GLN A 113 16.35 -22.66 4.02
N HIS A 114 15.56 -21.62 3.74
CA HIS A 114 15.41 -21.06 2.40
C HIS A 114 15.86 -19.61 2.43
N SER A 115 16.90 -19.32 1.67
CA SER A 115 17.51 -18.01 1.49
C SER A 115 17.43 -17.59 0.02
N LEU A 116 17.67 -16.30 -0.27
CA LEU A 116 17.75 -15.81 -1.64
C LEU A 116 18.78 -16.57 -2.49
N ARG A 117 19.85 -17.06 -1.84
CA ARG A 117 20.99 -17.72 -2.51
C ARG A 117 20.69 -19.12 -3.01
N ASP A 118 19.63 -19.75 -2.49
CA ASP A 118 19.24 -21.09 -2.92
C ASP A 118 18.63 -21.09 -4.34
N MET A 119 18.31 -19.90 -4.89
CA MET A 119 17.84 -19.66 -6.27
C MET A 119 16.66 -20.53 -6.72
N ASP A 120 15.89 -21.05 -5.77
CA ASP A 120 14.67 -21.80 -6.03
C ASP A 120 13.47 -20.85 -6.13
N TRP A 121 13.03 -20.61 -7.36
CA TRP A 121 11.88 -19.75 -7.67
C TRP A 121 10.57 -20.22 -7.03
N SER A 122 10.47 -21.50 -6.67
CA SER A 122 9.28 -22.05 -5.99
C SER A 122 9.04 -21.41 -4.61
N TYR A 123 10.11 -20.90 -4.00
CA TYR A 123 10.10 -20.25 -2.68
C TYR A 123 10.30 -18.73 -2.77
N PHE A 124 10.07 -18.14 -3.95
CA PHE A 124 10.13 -16.69 -4.13
C PHE A 124 9.26 -15.97 -3.10
N TRP A 125 9.85 -14.98 -2.42
CA TRP A 125 9.21 -14.18 -1.37
C TRP A 125 8.70 -14.99 -0.15
N LYS A 126 9.30 -16.16 0.10
CA LYS A 126 9.02 -17.01 1.26
C LYS A 126 10.31 -17.40 2.02
N TRP A 127 11.35 -16.58 1.93
CA TRP A 127 12.62 -16.80 2.63
C TRP A 127 12.47 -16.77 4.15
N THR A 128 13.35 -17.51 4.81
CA THR A 128 13.41 -17.64 6.27
C THR A 128 14.16 -16.48 6.93
N ASP A 129 15.01 -15.77 6.20
CA ASP A 129 15.79 -14.66 6.73
C ASP A 129 15.32 -13.32 6.18
N PHE A 130 15.29 -12.29 7.04
CA PHE A 130 14.87 -10.94 6.63
C PHE A 130 15.87 -10.30 5.64
N LEU A 131 17.16 -10.64 5.75
CA LEU A 131 18.21 -10.06 4.93
C LEU A 131 18.02 -10.37 3.44
N SER A 132 17.61 -11.59 3.09
CA SER A 132 17.26 -12.00 1.72
C SER A 132 16.22 -11.07 1.08
N TYR A 133 15.20 -10.62 1.85
CA TYR A 133 14.21 -9.68 1.34
C TYR A 133 14.83 -8.30 1.08
N VAL A 134 15.69 -7.83 1.99
CA VAL A 134 16.39 -6.53 1.83
C VAL A 134 17.36 -6.57 0.66
N GLU A 135 18.17 -7.61 0.52
CA GLU A 135 19.10 -7.81 -0.60
C GLU A 135 18.35 -7.78 -1.94
N PHE A 136 17.24 -8.53 -2.03
CA PHE A 136 16.41 -8.55 -3.22
C PHE A 136 15.82 -7.16 -3.55
N ILE A 137 15.26 -6.47 -2.55
CA ILE A 137 14.68 -5.14 -2.73
C ILE A 137 15.73 -4.09 -3.14
N LEU A 138 16.91 -4.14 -2.53
CA LEU A 138 18.04 -3.29 -2.91
C LEU A 138 18.49 -3.59 -4.34
N PHE A 139 18.59 -4.86 -4.72
CA PHE A 139 18.90 -5.24 -6.09
C PHE A 139 17.89 -4.66 -7.09
N VAL A 140 16.58 -4.81 -6.83
CA VAL A 140 15.53 -4.21 -7.69
C VAL A 140 15.66 -2.69 -7.75
N ALA A 141 15.89 -2.03 -6.61
CA ALA A 141 16.04 -0.57 -6.57
C ALA A 141 17.26 -0.09 -7.38
N VAL A 142 18.40 -0.78 -7.28
CA VAL A 142 19.61 -0.46 -8.07
C VAL A 142 19.37 -0.68 -9.56
N VAL A 143 18.76 -1.81 -9.95
CA VAL A 143 18.48 -2.11 -11.36
C VAL A 143 17.51 -1.09 -11.96
N LEU A 144 16.40 -0.79 -11.27
CA LEU A 144 15.44 0.22 -11.72
C LEU A 144 16.04 1.63 -11.73
N GLY A 145 16.85 1.97 -10.73
CA GLY A 145 17.56 3.26 -10.66
C GLY A 145 18.56 3.42 -11.81
N PHE A 146 19.37 2.39 -12.07
CA PHE A 146 20.31 2.37 -13.19
C PHE A 146 19.60 2.43 -14.55
N SER A 147 18.56 1.62 -14.74
CA SER A 147 17.72 1.68 -15.95
C SER A 147 17.12 3.07 -16.14
N THR A 148 16.62 3.69 -15.07
CA THR A 148 16.05 5.04 -15.13
C THR A 148 17.09 6.09 -15.46
N TYR A 149 18.30 5.96 -14.92
CA TYR A 149 19.42 6.84 -15.28
C TYR A 149 19.76 6.76 -16.78
N LEU A 150 19.78 5.56 -17.36
CA LEU A 150 20.08 5.38 -18.78
C LEU A 150 18.97 5.90 -19.71
N PHE A 151 17.70 5.76 -19.31
CA PHE A 151 16.54 6.06 -20.16
C PHE A 151 15.75 7.30 -19.73
N ILE A 152 16.35 8.19 -18.94
CA ILE A 152 15.64 9.35 -18.36
C ILE A 152 15.10 10.31 -19.43
N ASP A 153 15.83 10.49 -20.53
CA ASP A 153 15.42 11.36 -21.64
C ASP A 153 14.33 10.73 -22.51
N PHE A 154 14.11 9.41 -22.39
CA PHE A 154 13.08 8.72 -23.14
C PHE A 154 11.73 8.80 -22.42
N SER A 155 10.91 9.78 -22.83
CA SER A 155 9.61 10.06 -22.20
C SER A 155 8.71 8.82 -22.06
N ALA A 156 8.65 7.93 -23.07
CA ALA A 156 7.79 6.75 -22.98
C ALA A 156 8.23 5.80 -21.84
N TYR A 157 9.53 5.69 -21.57
CA TYR A 157 10.03 4.91 -20.43
C TYR A 157 9.59 5.54 -19.10
N VAL A 158 9.81 6.85 -18.93
CA VAL A 158 9.43 7.57 -17.70
C VAL A 158 7.93 7.47 -17.43
N GLU A 159 7.10 7.68 -18.46
CA GLU A 159 5.64 7.60 -18.34
C GLU A 159 5.19 6.15 -18.03
N THR A 160 5.87 5.14 -18.57
CA THR A 160 5.60 3.71 -18.28
C THR A 160 5.95 3.34 -16.84
N ILE A 161 7.11 3.76 -16.33
CA ILE A 161 7.49 3.52 -14.93
C ILE A 161 6.49 4.22 -14.00
N GLY A 162 6.11 5.46 -14.30
CA GLY A 162 5.08 6.19 -13.58
C GLY A 162 3.75 5.43 -13.57
N PHE A 163 3.29 4.97 -14.74
CA PHE A 163 2.04 4.23 -14.86
C PHE A 163 2.07 2.92 -14.07
N LEU A 164 3.10 2.10 -14.25
CA LEU A 164 3.26 0.85 -13.51
C LEU A 164 3.29 1.07 -11.99
N SER A 165 3.96 2.12 -11.52
CA SER A 165 4.06 2.42 -10.09
C SER A 165 2.71 2.67 -9.41
N VAL A 166 1.77 3.30 -10.10
CA VAL A 166 0.44 3.61 -9.55
C VAL A 166 -0.57 2.54 -9.92
N PHE A 167 -0.43 1.91 -11.09
CA PHE A 167 -1.28 0.80 -11.52
C PHE A 167 -1.13 -0.43 -10.61
N ILE A 168 0.10 -0.79 -10.25
CA ILE A 168 0.36 -1.90 -9.32
C ILE A 168 -0.30 -1.63 -7.96
N GLU A 169 -0.24 -0.40 -7.47
CA GLU A 169 -0.95 0.01 -6.24
C GLU A 169 -2.48 -0.05 -6.43
N ALA A 170 -2.98 0.35 -7.59
CA ALA A 170 -4.40 0.32 -7.90
C ALA A 170 -5.01 -1.09 -7.94
N MET A 171 -4.18 -2.10 -8.24
CA MET A 171 -4.62 -3.50 -8.29
C MET A 171 -4.68 -4.19 -6.92
N LEU A 172 -4.34 -3.50 -5.81
CA LEU A 172 -4.33 -4.13 -4.47
C LEU A 172 -5.71 -4.62 -4.00
N GLY A 173 -6.79 -3.92 -4.38
CA GLY A 173 -8.16 -4.31 -4.05
C GLY A 173 -8.70 -5.45 -4.94
N THR A 174 -8.12 -5.66 -6.12
CA THR A 174 -8.65 -6.59 -7.13
C THR A 174 -8.67 -8.06 -6.68
N PRO A 175 -7.66 -8.59 -5.95
CA PRO A 175 -7.74 -9.93 -5.39
C PRO A 175 -8.96 -10.13 -4.47
N GLN A 176 -9.33 -9.12 -3.68
CA GLN A 176 -10.50 -9.18 -2.82
C GLN A 176 -11.79 -9.22 -3.65
N LEU A 177 -11.88 -8.38 -4.69
CA LEU A 177 -12.99 -8.39 -5.65
C LEU A 177 -13.17 -9.78 -6.30
N TYR A 178 -12.06 -10.40 -6.71
CA TYR A 178 -12.06 -11.73 -7.33
C TYR A 178 -12.45 -12.84 -6.33
N GLN A 179 -11.94 -12.79 -5.10
CA GLN A 179 -12.29 -13.76 -4.07
C GLN A 179 -13.77 -13.71 -3.72
N ASN A 180 -14.33 -12.52 -3.55
CA ASN A 180 -15.75 -12.33 -3.30
C ASN A 180 -16.61 -12.88 -4.45
N TYR A 181 -16.18 -12.66 -5.70
CA TYR A 181 -16.84 -13.23 -6.88
C TYR A 181 -16.82 -14.76 -6.88
N THR A 182 -15.65 -15.35 -6.61
CA THR A 182 -15.45 -16.80 -6.62
C THR A 182 -16.21 -17.48 -5.48
N LYS A 183 -16.13 -16.93 -4.26
CA LYS A 183 -16.79 -17.47 -3.06
C LYS A 183 -18.30 -17.21 -3.05
N ARG A 184 -18.81 -16.32 -3.90
CA ARG A 184 -20.21 -15.84 -3.89
C ARG A 184 -20.67 -15.38 -2.51
N SER A 185 -19.75 -14.82 -1.72
CA SER A 185 -19.96 -14.40 -0.35
C SER A 185 -18.89 -13.40 0.05
N THR A 186 -19.26 -12.46 0.92
CA THR A 186 -18.37 -11.50 1.59
C THR A 186 -18.17 -11.84 3.08
N ALA A 187 -18.53 -13.06 3.51
CA ALA A 187 -18.34 -13.50 4.89
C ALA A 187 -16.86 -13.45 5.31
N GLY A 188 -16.58 -12.87 6.47
CA GLY A 188 -15.22 -12.67 7.01
C GLY A 188 -14.50 -11.42 6.51
N MET A 189 -15.13 -10.62 5.64
CA MET A 189 -14.59 -9.36 5.15
C MET A 189 -15.01 -8.17 6.05
N SER A 190 -14.07 -7.28 6.34
CA SER A 190 -14.36 -6.04 7.09
C SER A 190 -14.90 -4.96 6.15
N VAL A 191 -16.23 -4.75 6.13
CA VAL A 191 -16.86 -3.70 5.31
C VAL A 191 -16.35 -2.30 5.68
N THR A 192 -16.16 -2.05 6.98
CA THR A 192 -15.62 -0.77 7.48
C THR A 192 -14.25 -0.44 6.89
N MET A 193 -13.39 -1.45 6.67
CA MET A 193 -12.08 -1.27 6.05
C MET A 193 -12.20 -0.76 4.61
N VAL A 194 -13.13 -1.33 3.84
CA VAL A 194 -13.36 -1.00 2.43
C VAL A 194 -13.91 0.41 2.29
N VAL A 195 -14.81 0.82 3.19
CA VAL A 195 -15.31 2.20 3.21
C VAL A 195 -14.17 3.19 3.51
N MET A 196 -13.25 2.85 4.42
CA MET A 196 -12.06 3.67 4.68
C MET A 196 -11.11 3.74 3.47
N TRP A 197 -10.95 2.65 2.71
CA TRP A 197 -10.21 2.66 1.45
C TRP A 197 -10.86 3.62 0.45
N LEU A 198 -12.16 3.48 0.21
CA LEU A 198 -12.89 4.36 -0.71
C LEU A 198 -12.74 5.84 -0.34
N CYS A 199 -12.90 6.18 0.94
CA CYS A 199 -12.72 7.54 1.41
C CYS A 199 -11.28 8.04 1.21
N GLY A 200 -10.28 7.20 1.50
CA GLY A 200 -8.88 7.51 1.29
C GLY A 200 -8.54 7.73 -0.17
N ASP A 201 -8.99 6.86 -1.07
CA ASP A 201 -8.71 6.92 -2.50
C ASP A 201 -9.47 8.05 -3.19
N ALA A 202 -10.70 8.36 -2.73
CA ALA A 202 -11.43 9.56 -3.14
C ALA A 202 -10.69 10.84 -2.75
N PHE A 203 -10.24 10.93 -1.50
CA PHE A 203 -9.44 12.06 -1.03
C PHE A 203 -8.13 12.21 -1.82
N LYS A 204 -7.39 11.12 -2.01
CA LYS A 204 -6.13 11.06 -2.75
C LYS A 204 -6.31 11.50 -4.20
N THR A 205 -7.34 10.99 -4.87
CA THR A 205 -7.67 11.35 -6.26
C THR A 205 -8.08 12.81 -6.38
N GLY A 206 -8.88 13.32 -5.45
CA GLY A 206 -9.22 14.75 -5.37
C GLY A 206 -7.99 15.63 -5.22
N TYR A 207 -7.06 15.25 -4.34
CA TYR A 207 -5.78 15.93 -4.16
C TYR A 207 -4.97 15.97 -5.47
N PHE A 208 -4.89 14.85 -6.21
CA PHE A 208 -4.19 14.79 -7.49
C PHE A 208 -4.77 15.70 -8.57
N ILE A 209 -6.10 15.77 -8.65
CA ILE A 209 -6.80 16.66 -9.59
C ILE A 209 -6.53 18.13 -9.22
N MET A 210 -6.67 18.48 -7.94
CA MET A 210 -6.44 19.85 -7.47
C MET A 210 -5.00 20.31 -7.66
N ARG A 211 -4.03 19.40 -7.53
CA ARG A 211 -2.59 19.70 -7.67
C ARG A 211 -2.05 19.51 -9.08
N SER A 212 -2.92 19.24 -10.06
CA SER A 212 -2.52 18.98 -11.46
C SER A 212 -1.40 17.94 -11.55
N ALA A 213 -1.51 16.87 -10.74
CA ALA A 213 -0.52 15.80 -10.71
C ALA A 213 -0.45 15.08 -12.07
N PRO A 214 0.67 14.39 -12.39
CA PRO A 214 0.80 13.60 -13.61
C PRO A 214 -0.40 12.67 -13.83
N MET A 215 -0.81 12.49 -15.09
CA MET A 215 -2.09 11.84 -15.42
C MET A 215 -2.27 10.45 -14.84
N GLN A 216 -1.16 9.72 -14.63
CA GLN A 216 -1.16 8.38 -14.05
C GLN A 216 -1.80 8.34 -12.67
N PHE A 217 -1.62 9.39 -11.87
CA PHE A 217 -2.09 9.44 -10.49
C PHE A 217 -3.60 9.51 -10.39
N TRP A 218 -4.24 10.46 -11.09
CA TRP A 218 -5.69 10.56 -11.04
C TRP A 218 -6.38 9.47 -11.87
N LEU A 219 -5.78 8.99 -12.96
CA LEU A 219 -6.33 7.88 -13.75
C LEU A 219 -6.33 6.56 -12.96
N CYS A 220 -5.24 6.24 -12.27
CA CYS A 220 -5.21 5.05 -11.42
C CYS A 220 -6.03 5.26 -10.14
N GLY A 221 -6.10 6.48 -9.62
CA GLY A 221 -6.94 6.82 -8.47
C GLY A 221 -8.44 6.65 -8.75
N THR A 222 -8.93 7.04 -9.92
CA THR A 222 -10.32 6.74 -10.31
C THR A 222 -10.56 5.25 -10.48
N LEU A 223 -9.57 4.50 -10.96
CA LEU A 223 -9.65 3.05 -11.02
C LEU A 223 -9.73 2.42 -9.61
N GLN A 224 -8.94 2.90 -8.64
CA GLN A 224 -9.00 2.45 -7.24
C GLN A 224 -10.40 2.65 -6.65
N ILE A 225 -10.94 3.86 -6.79
CA ILE A 225 -12.31 4.19 -6.38
C ILE A 225 -13.32 3.24 -7.05
N GLY A 226 -13.14 2.95 -8.34
CA GLY A 226 -13.98 2.01 -9.08
C GLY A 226 -13.92 0.58 -8.53
N VAL A 227 -12.73 0.09 -8.17
CA VAL A 227 -12.55 -1.23 -7.54
C VAL A 227 -13.23 -1.27 -6.18
N ASP A 228 -13.08 -0.25 -5.36
CA ASP A 228 -13.72 -0.17 -4.04
C ASP A 228 -15.24 -0.16 -4.14
N ILE A 229 -15.81 0.62 -5.07
CA ILE A 229 -17.24 0.63 -5.35
C ILE A 229 -17.71 -0.76 -5.83
N ALA A 230 -16.95 -1.43 -6.69
CA ALA A 230 -17.28 -2.77 -7.16
C ALA A 230 -17.29 -3.78 -5.98
N ILE A 231 -16.34 -3.69 -5.07
CA ILE A 231 -16.30 -4.50 -3.85
C ILE A 231 -17.51 -4.22 -2.95
N LEU A 232 -17.83 -2.95 -2.68
CA LEU A 232 -19.01 -2.57 -1.89
C LEU A 232 -20.32 -3.02 -2.55
N SER A 233 -20.39 -3.00 -3.88
CA SER A 233 -21.53 -3.53 -4.64
C SER A 233 -21.70 -5.03 -4.43
N GLN A 234 -20.59 -5.80 -4.39
CA GLN A 234 -20.64 -7.22 -4.06
C GLN A 234 -21.10 -7.46 -2.61
N VAL A 235 -20.67 -6.61 -1.66
CA VAL A 235 -21.16 -6.68 -0.27
C VAL A 235 -22.67 -6.54 -0.25
N PHE A 236 -23.20 -5.48 -0.87
CA PHE A 236 -24.64 -5.24 -0.94
C PHE A 236 -25.39 -6.40 -1.59
N TYR A 237 -24.92 -6.87 -2.75
CA TYR A 237 -25.55 -7.96 -3.49
C TYR A 237 -25.60 -9.28 -2.70
N TYR A 238 -24.47 -9.70 -2.09
CA TYR A 238 -24.41 -10.96 -1.35
C TYR A 238 -25.09 -10.89 0.03
N THR A 239 -25.23 -9.69 0.62
CA THR A 239 -26.05 -9.50 1.82
C THR A 239 -27.55 -9.60 1.49
N MET A 240 -27.99 -9.08 0.34
CA MET A 240 -29.40 -9.16 -0.10
C MET A 240 -29.82 -10.52 -0.63
N HIS A 241 -28.88 -11.27 -1.20
CA HIS A 241 -29.12 -12.62 -1.71
C HIS A 241 -28.21 -13.65 -1.02
N PRO A 242 -28.48 -13.99 0.26
CA PRO A 242 -27.71 -15.03 0.95
C PRO A 242 -27.82 -16.34 0.18
N THR A 243 -26.68 -16.94 -0.15
CA THR A 243 -26.63 -18.28 -0.72
C THR A 243 -27.20 -19.29 0.29
N ARG A 244 -28.11 -20.16 -0.14
CA ARG A 244 -28.88 -21.11 0.71
C ARG A 244 -28.02 -21.98 1.65
N SER A 245 -26.73 -22.15 1.39
CA SER A 245 -25.82 -22.95 2.24
C SER A 245 -25.54 -22.36 3.63
N GLY A 246 -25.82 -21.06 3.86
CA GLY A 246 -25.73 -20.44 5.20
C GLY A 246 -27.03 -20.46 6.01
N ALA A 247 -28.17 -20.82 5.39
CA ALA A 247 -29.48 -20.82 6.04
C ALA A 247 -29.72 -22.04 6.95
N ALA A 248 -28.82 -23.02 6.94
CA ALA A 248 -28.92 -24.21 7.78
C ALA A 248 -28.36 -24.02 9.20
N THR A 249 -27.54 -23.00 9.46
CA THR A 249 -26.83 -22.83 10.74
C THR A 249 -27.45 -21.78 11.66
N SER A 250 -28.44 -21.01 11.20
CA SER A 250 -29.15 -20.01 12.02
C SER A 250 -30.46 -20.49 12.63
N ARG A 251 -30.83 -21.77 12.43
CA ARG A 251 -31.96 -22.38 13.15
C ARG A 251 -31.45 -23.21 14.32
N HIS A 252 -31.10 -22.55 15.43
CA HIS A 252 -31.29 -23.18 16.73
C HIS A 252 -32.62 -22.67 17.34
N PRO A 253 -33.51 -23.59 17.74
CA PRO A 253 -34.79 -23.25 18.35
C PRO A 253 -34.63 -23.00 19.86
N HIS A 254 -35.51 -22.11 20.35
CA HIS A 254 -35.81 -21.72 21.74
C HIS A 254 -34.94 -20.62 22.36
#